data_AF-A0A7Y3P3L8-F1
#
_entry.id   AF-A0A7Y3P3L8-F1
#
_cell.length_a   1.000
_cell.length_b   1.000
_cell.length_c   1.000
_cell.angle_alpha   90.00
_cell.angle_beta   90.00
_cell.angle_gamma   90.00
#
_symmetry.space_group_name_H-M   'P 1'
#
loop_
_entity.id
_entity.type
_entity.pdbx_description
1 polymer ?
#
loop_
_entity_poly.entity_id
_entity_poly.type
_entity_poly.pdbx_seq_one_letter_code
_entity_poly.pdbx_strand_id
1 'polypeptide(L)' 'APPWLRTRALDERERDCPPGTVGALAHVDLANRSSCLAVLTEDLGALVDGGIVLLGRESGAQLRGCSLDAEDLRRS' A
#
# COMPACT_ATOMS: atom_id res chain seq x y z
N ALA A 1 -3.14 -15.19 -0.05
CA ALA A 1 -2.69 -14.49 1.19
C ALA A 1 -2.98 -15.39 2.39
N PRO A 2 -2.19 -15.31 3.49
CA PRO A 2 -2.53 -16.03 4.71
C PRO A 2 -3.88 -15.54 5.28
N PRO A 3 -4.60 -16.35 6.05
CA PRO A 3 -5.96 -16.04 6.49
C PRO A 3 -6.07 -14.83 7.42
N TRP A 4 -4.95 -14.39 8.02
CA TRP A 4 -4.88 -13.23 8.91
C TRP A 4 -4.59 -11.89 8.21
N LEU A 5 -4.28 -11.91 6.90
CA LEU A 5 -3.96 -10.72 6.13
C LEU A 5 -4.99 -10.48 5.03
N ARG A 6 -5.59 -9.30 5.03
CA ARG A 6 -6.46 -8.82 3.94
C ARG A 6 -5.91 -7.53 3.36
N THR A 7 -5.66 -7.55 2.05
CA THR A 7 -5.29 -6.34 1.29
C THR A 7 -6.51 -5.79 0.58
N ARG A 8 -6.63 -4.46 0.56
CA ARG A 8 -7.68 -3.70 -0.09
C ARG A 8 -7.04 -2.65 -0.99
N ALA A 9 -7.66 -2.34 -2.12
CA ALA A 9 -7.37 -1.14 -2.90
C ALA A 9 -8.53 -0.17 -2.67
N LEU A 10 -8.25 1.05 -2.23
CA LEU A 10 -9.25 2.01 -1.78
C LEU A 10 -9.30 3.24 -2.69
N ASP A 11 -10.50 3.76 -2.93
CA ASP A 11 -10.68 5.05 -3.58
C ASP A 11 -10.45 6.23 -2.60
N GLU A 12 -10.56 7.47 -3.10
CA GLU A 12 -10.37 8.70 -2.31
C GLU A 12 -11.37 8.86 -1.14
N ARG A 13 -12.41 8.02 -1.08
CA ARG A 13 -13.41 7.99 -0.01
C ARG A 13 -13.27 6.74 0.86
N GLU A 14 -12.13 6.05 0.75
CA GLU A 14 -11.76 4.84 1.48
C GLU A 14 -12.70 3.63 1.22
N ARG A 15 -13.33 3.60 0.04
CA ARG A 15 -14.20 2.48 -0.38
C ARG A 15 -13.41 1.50 -1.22
N ASP A 16 -13.77 0.21 -1.15
CA ASP A 16 -13.12 -0.82 -1.96
C ASP A 16 -13.29 -0.54 -3.45
N CYS A 17 -12.17 -0.48 -4.14
CA CYS A 17 -12.11 -0.47 -5.59
C CYS A 17 -12.46 -1.85 -6.16
N PRO A 18 -13.13 -1.92 -7.33
CA PRO A 18 -13.26 -3.16 -8.08
C PRO A 18 -11.89 -3.78 -8.42
N PRO A 19 -11.79 -5.11 -8.61
CA PRO A 19 -10.58 -5.74 -9.10
C PRO A 19 -10.06 -5.08 -10.39
N GLY A 20 -8.73 -4.89 -10.49
CA GLY A 20 -8.06 -4.21 -11.60
C GLY A 20 -8.11 -2.68 -11.55
N THR A 21 -8.88 -2.08 -10.64
CA THR A 21 -8.93 -0.62 -10.48
C THR A 21 -7.86 -0.14 -9.51
N VAL A 22 -7.13 0.90 -9.91
CA VAL A 22 -6.07 1.50 -9.08
C VAL A 22 -6.70 2.23 -7.91
N GLY A 23 -6.14 2.00 -6.72
CA GLY A 23 -6.47 2.70 -5.49
C GLY A 23 -5.29 2.67 -4.52
N ALA A 24 -5.45 3.36 -3.39
CA ALA A 24 -4.49 3.32 -2.30
C ALA A 24 -4.54 1.94 -1.62
N LEU A 25 -3.39 1.31 -1.43
CA LEU A 25 -3.29 -0.01 -0.83
C LEU A 25 -3.39 0.10 0.69
N ALA A 26 -4.33 -0.67 1.25
CA ALA A 26 -4.48 -0.84 2.68
C ALA A 26 -4.36 -2.32 3.06
N HIS A 27 -3.71 -2.58 4.20
CA HIS A 27 -3.57 -3.92 4.76
C HIS A 27 -4.25 -3.99 6.12
N VAL A 28 -5.13 -4.96 6.29
CA VAL A 28 -5.67 -5.38 7.57
C VAL A 28 -4.94 -6.64 7.99
N ASP A 29 -4.15 -6.55 9.06
CA ASP A 29 -3.27 -7.62 9.53
C ASP A 29 -3.51 -7.94 11.00
N LEU A 30 -4.10 -9.10 11.27
CA LEU A 30 -4.35 -9.56 12.64
C LEU A 30 -3.06 -9.97 13.38
N ALA A 31 -1.96 -10.21 12.65
CA ALA A 31 -0.66 -10.51 13.23
C ALA A 31 0.08 -9.25 13.69
N ASN A 32 -0.34 -8.04 13.26
CA ASN A 32 0.23 -6.76 13.70
C ASN A 32 -0.24 -6.38 15.13
N ARG A 33 -0.08 -7.32 16.07
CA ARG A 33 -0.53 -7.22 17.46
C ARG A 33 0.16 -6.07 18.19
N SER A 34 -0.54 -5.46 19.13
CA SER A 34 -0.03 -4.35 19.95
C SER A 34 0.32 -3.09 19.15
N SER A 35 -0.20 -2.99 17.93
CA SER A 35 -0.11 -1.84 17.03
C SER A 35 -1.45 -1.63 16.33
N CYS A 36 -1.48 -0.88 15.23
CA CYS A 36 -2.66 -0.68 14.40
C CYS A 36 -3.02 -1.97 13.62
N LEU A 37 -4.31 -2.28 13.57
CA LEU A 37 -4.83 -3.45 12.83
C LEU A 37 -4.92 -3.18 11.33
N ALA A 38 -5.07 -1.91 10.94
CA ALA A 38 -5.17 -1.48 9.55
C ALA A 38 -4.12 -0.41 9.25
N VAL A 39 -3.38 -0.61 8.16
CA VAL A 39 -2.35 0.31 7.66
C VAL A 39 -2.74 0.77 6.27
N LEU A 40 -2.94 2.07 6.09
CA LEU A 40 -2.92 2.70 4.77
C LEU A 40 -1.47 2.97 4.41
N THR A 41 -1.00 2.36 3.32
CA THR A 41 0.43 2.23 3.04
C THR A 41 1.06 3.43 2.34
N GLU A 42 0.22 4.33 1.80
CA GLU A 42 0.58 5.36 0.80
C GLU A 42 1.16 4.75 -0.49
N ASP A 43 0.93 3.45 -0.74
CA ASP A 43 1.23 2.81 -2.01
C ASP A 43 -0.01 2.80 -2.91
N LEU A 44 0.19 3.01 -4.21
CA LEU A 44 -0.83 2.86 -5.25
C LEU A 44 -0.73 1.46 -5.86
N GLY A 45 -1.88 0.83 -6.05
CA GLY A 45 -1.95 -0.49 -6.66
C GLY A 45 -3.36 -0.92 -6.98
N ALA A 46 -3.48 -2.14 -7.50
CA ALA A 46 -4.76 -2.75 -7.81
C ALA A 46 -4.80 -4.21 -7.34
N LEU A 47 -5.97 -4.67 -6.92
CA LEU A 47 -6.20 -6.09 -6.67
C LEU A 47 -6.29 -6.83 -8.01
N VAL A 48 -5.57 -7.93 -8.16
CA VAL A 48 -5.62 -8.81 -9.33
C VAL A 48 -5.90 -10.24 -8.91
N ASP A 49 -6.17 -11.13 -9.86
CA ASP A 49 -6.34 -12.54 -9.53
C ASP A 49 -5.09 -13.09 -8.82
N GLY A 50 -5.30 -13.72 -7.67
CA GLY A 50 -4.24 -14.27 -6.84
C GLY A 50 -3.34 -13.26 -6.09
N GLY A 51 -3.54 -11.94 -6.21
CA GLY A 51 -2.62 -11.00 -5.57
C GLY A 51 -2.90 -9.50 -5.78
N ILE A 52 -1.81 -8.72 -5.80
CA ILE A 52 -1.82 -7.27 -6.02
C ILE A 52 -0.76 -6.88 -7.03
N VAL A 53 -1.02 -5.80 -7.76
CA VAL A 53 0.00 -5.09 -8.54
C VAL A 53 0.35 -3.81 -7.81
N LEU A 54 1.63 -3.64 -7.50
CA LEU A 54 2.18 -2.41 -6.93
C LEU A 54 2.64 -1.48 -8.06
N LEU A 55 2.11 -0.26 -8.11
CA LEU A 55 2.41 0.70 -9.17
C LEU A 55 3.40 1.78 -8.72
N GLY A 56 3.52 2.02 -7.42
CA GLY A 56 4.41 3.02 -6.84
C GLY A 56 3.80 3.62 -5.58
N ARG A 57 4.36 4.74 -5.13
CA ARG A 57 3.84 5.49 -3.98
C ARG A 57 2.94 6.63 -4.43
N GLU A 58 2.01 7.02 -3.57
CA GLU A 58 1.23 8.25 -3.76
C GLU A 58 2.14 9.47 -3.89
N SER A 59 1.69 10.46 -4.65
CA SER A 59 2.42 11.72 -4.78
C SER A 59 2.54 12.41 -3.43
N GLY A 60 3.76 12.68 -3.00
CA GLY A 60 4.04 13.30 -1.69
C GLY A 60 4.05 12.32 -0.51
N ALA A 61 3.94 11.01 -0.75
CA ALA A 61 4.17 9.99 0.27
C ALA A 61 5.54 10.20 0.93
N GLN A 62 5.63 10.03 2.25
CA GLN A 62 6.89 10.20 2.95
C GLN A 62 7.93 9.21 2.44
N LEU A 63 9.11 9.74 2.08
CA LEU A 63 10.28 8.92 1.79
C LEU A 63 10.69 8.18 3.07
N ARG A 64 10.90 6.88 2.94
CA ARG A 64 11.29 6.00 4.04
C ARG A 64 12.31 4.98 3.54
N GLY A 65 13.23 4.59 4.43
CA GLY A 65 14.23 3.56 4.13
C GLY A 65 15.10 3.92 2.91
N CYS A 66 15.38 2.93 2.06
CA CYS A 66 16.27 3.08 0.89
C CYS A 66 15.81 4.14 -0.12
N SER A 67 14.54 4.56 -0.08
CA SER A 67 14.03 5.66 -0.91
C SER A 67 14.67 7.01 -0.56
N LEU A 68 15.12 7.18 0.69
CA LEU A 68 15.90 8.35 1.11
C LEU A 68 17.28 8.32 0.45
N ASP A 69 17.98 7.19 0.54
CA ASP A 69 19.32 7.01 -0.04
C ASP A 69 19.32 7.18 -1.57
N ALA A 70 18.27 6.69 -2.24
CA ALA A 70 18.10 6.83 -3.68
C ALA A 70 17.81 8.28 -4.11
N GLU A 71 17.07 9.04 -3.31
CA GLU A 71 16.83 10.47 -3.55
C GLU A 71 18.09 11.29 -3.29
N ASP A 72 18.86 10.97 -2.24
CA ASP A 72 20.15 11.60 -1.96
C ASP A 72 21.15 11.38 -3.11
N LEU A 73 21.21 10.17 -3.67
CA LEU A 73 22.03 9.86 -4.84
C LEU A 73 21.59 10.62 -6.10
N ARG A 74 20.28 10.90 -6.27
CA ARG A 74 19.80 11.72 -7.40
C ARG A 74 20.18 13.19 -7.26
N ARG A 75 20.50 13.64 -6.04
CA ARG A 75 20.87 15.02 -5.71
C ARG A 75 22.38 15.27 -5.73
N SER A 76 23.21 14.22 -5.79
CA SER A 76 24.67 14.28 -5.92
C SER A 76 25.12 14.32 -7.38
#